data_AF-A0A7C5GBI9-F1
#
_entry.id   AF-A0A7C5GBI9-F1
#
_cell.length_a   1.000
_cell.length_b   1.000
_cell.length_c   1.000
_cell.angle_alpha   90.00
_cell.angle_beta   90.00
_cell.angle_gamma   90.00
#
_symmetry.space_group_name_H-M   'P 1'
#
loop_
_entity.id
_entity.type
_entity.pdbx_description
1 polymer ?
#
loop_
_entity_poly.entity_id
_entity_poly.type
_entity_poly.pdbx_seq_one_letter_code
_entity_poly.pdbx_strand_id
1 'polypeptide(L)'
;MPDRSSNVLGVEFKGDVLSLYFKGIRVFRHSPSEPFVSAGIGRGIFEMFRGNFQVSEQLEELVALRKVELLDSQSDSVTLKFSRPLTYELVVRISVHQGRLIFSFSTPFKDLNRWRFSLAAEVEERVYGCGEQFSYLNLRGKKFPLWTSEQGVGRNKKTLVTWQADAAEGAGGDYFWTFFPQTSFVSSRRIWTYLETSAYSIFDFSEPHRHILYTWDLPSRMIMGFGSSMADTTADLYDFFGRQGELPDWCYDGIILGIQGGTEVCETKRKAAQEAGVPVAGIWAQDWEGIRITSFGQRLRWNWLWDTERYPQLDVKIPQWKRGGIRFLGYINPYVLRDHSLYQEALEKAFLALNTQGGPYLVDFGEFEAGIVDLTNPRAFSWYRGIIKQNLIDFGLSGWMADFGEYLPTDAVLYGGESAELLHNQWPALWARCNYEAIEEAGKQGDL
;
A
#
# COMPACT_ATOMS: atom_id res chain seq x y z
N MET A 1 20.39 -43.58 -8.83
CA MET A 1 19.94 -42.37 -8.11
C MET A 1 20.67 -41.20 -8.76
N PRO A 2 19.98 -40.25 -9.41
CA PRO A 2 20.67 -39.09 -9.96
C PRO A 2 21.08 -38.17 -8.81
N ASP A 3 22.28 -37.63 -8.95
CA ASP A 3 22.98 -36.74 -8.03
C ASP A 3 22.12 -35.51 -7.65
N ARG A 4 21.82 -35.38 -6.36
CA ARG A 4 20.98 -34.31 -5.79
C ARG A 4 21.75 -33.01 -5.51
N SER A 5 23.03 -32.93 -5.88
CA SER A 5 23.93 -31.86 -5.41
C SER A 5 24.24 -30.74 -6.41
N SER A 6 23.84 -30.83 -7.68
CA SER A 6 24.27 -29.84 -8.71
C SER A 6 23.23 -28.81 -9.14
N ASN A 7 21.91 -29.06 -8.99
CA ASN A 7 20.88 -28.17 -9.55
C ASN A 7 20.25 -27.27 -8.48
N VAL A 8 20.41 -25.96 -8.69
CA VAL A 8 19.87 -24.90 -7.80
C VAL A 8 18.34 -24.86 -7.86
N LEU A 9 17.74 -25.09 -9.03
CA LEU A 9 16.31 -25.26 -9.26
C LEU A 9 16.03 -26.73 -9.60
N GLY A 10 15.18 -27.39 -8.81
CA GLY A 10 14.89 -28.81 -8.94
C GLY A 10 13.41 -29.09 -9.13
N VAL A 11 13.09 -30.02 -10.04
CA VAL A 11 11.73 -30.49 -10.30
C VAL A 11 11.69 -32.00 -10.13
N GLU A 12 10.83 -32.49 -9.24
CA GLU A 12 10.63 -33.92 -9.03
C GLU A 12 9.18 -34.31 -9.38
N PHE A 13 9.03 -35.32 -10.24
CA PHE A 13 7.76 -36.02 -10.50
C PHE A 13 7.78 -37.38 -9.81
N LYS A 14 6.71 -37.69 -9.07
CA LYS A 14 6.45 -39.02 -8.47
C LYS A 14 5.00 -39.40 -8.75
N GLY A 15 4.78 -40.13 -9.85
CA GLY A 15 3.44 -40.29 -10.41
C GLY A 15 2.88 -38.92 -10.81
N ASP A 16 1.62 -38.65 -10.44
CA ASP A 16 0.95 -37.36 -10.71
C ASP A 16 1.32 -36.25 -9.70
N VAL A 17 2.30 -36.50 -8.83
CA VAL A 17 2.76 -35.52 -7.84
C VAL A 17 3.99 -34.80 -8.36
N LEU A 18 3.88 -33.48 -8.49
CA LEU A 18 4.97 -32.57 -8.82
C LEU A 18 5.43 -31.84 -7.56
N SER A 19 6.75 -31.71 -7.38
CA SER A 19 7.34 -30.84 -6.36
C SER A 19 8.44 -29.97 -6.98
N LEU A 20 8.37 -28.67 -6.72
CA LEU A 20 9.42 -27.71 -7.07
C LEU A 20 10.27 -27.41 -5.85
N TYR A 21 11.59 -27.49 -6.01
CA TYR A 21 12.58 -27.15 -4.99
C TYR A 21 13.51 -26.06 -5.49
N PHE A 22 13.95 -25.21 -4.58
CA PHE A 22 15.03 -24.26 -4.83
C PHE A 22 15.98 -24.25 -3.65
N LYS A 23 17.28 -24.44 -3.92
CA LYS A 23 18.31 -24.61 -2.87
C LYS A 23 17.92 -25.66 -1.81
N GLY A 24 17.32 -26.77 -2.25
CA GLY A 24 16.84 -27.86 -1.39
C GLY A 24 15.54 -27.57 -0.62
N ILE A 25 15.00 -26.36 -0.70
CA ILE A 25 13.75 -25.96 -0.02
C ILE A 25 12.57 -26.20 -0.96
N ARG A 26 11.53 -26.89 -0.48
CA ARG A 26 10.30 -27.09 -1.26
C ARG A 26 9.51 -25.79 -1.35
N VAL A 27 9.29 -25.33 -2.57
CA VAL A 27 8.57 -24.08 -2.87
C VAL A 27 7.07 -24.34 -2.99
N PHE A 28 6.69 -25.34 -3.80
CA PHE A 28 5.31 -25.81 -3.87
C PHE A 28 5.26 -27.31 -4.15
N ARG A 29 4.09 -27.88 -3.88
CA ARG A 29 3.72 -29.24 -4.28
C ARG A 29 2.39 -29.16 -5.03
N HIS A 30 2.28 -29.95 -6.09
CA HIS A 30 1.07 -30.11 -6.87
C HIS A 30 0.70 -31.60 -6.93
N SER A 31 -0.58 -31.91 -6.73
CA SER A 31 -1.18 -33.19 -7.11
C SER A 31 -2.61 -32.95 -7.59
N PRO A 32 -3.26 -33.95 -8.22
CA PRO A 32 -4.67 -33.84 -8.56
C PRO A 32 -5.57 -33.55 -7.35
N SER A 33 -5.25 -34.03 -6.15
CA SER A 33 -6.01 -33.79 -4.91
C SER A 33 -5.66 -32.47 -4.22
N GLU A 34 -4.43 -31.99 -4.38
CA GLU A 34 -3.90 -30.77 -3.77
C GLU A 34 -3.22 -29.92 -4.85
N PRO A 35 -4.01 -29.23 -5.69
CA PRO A 35 -3.50 -28.50 -6.83
C PRO A 35 -2.74 -27.24 -6.38
N PHE A 36 -1.59 -27.00 -7.02
CA PHE A 36 -0.84 -25.74 -6.86
C PHE A 36 -1.67 -24.51 -7.23
N VAL A 37 -2.49 -24.61 -8.29
CA VAL A 37 -3.23 -23.47 -8.82
C VAL A 37 -4.70 -23.79 -9.10
N SER A 38 -5.56 -22.84 -8.78
CA SER A 38 -6.95 -22.77 -9.24
C SER A 38 -7.18 -21.44 -9.96
N ALA A 39 -8.07 -21.47 -10.95
CA ALA A 39 -8.46 -20.29 -11.72
C ALA A 39 -9.99 -20.22 -11.85
N GLY A 40 -10.55 -19.03 -12.00
CA GLY A 40 -11.99 -18.85 -12.02
C GLY A 40 -12.43 -17.44 -12.37
N ILE A 41 -13.73 -17.23 -12.22
CA ILE A 41 -14.43 -15.98 -12.54
C ILE A 41 -15.29 -15.60 -11.33
N GLY A 42 -15.26 -14.32 -10.98
CA GLY A 42 -16.13 -13.77 -9.96
C GLY A 42 -16.27 -12.26 -10.10
N ARG A 43 -17.24 -11.71 -9.38
CA ARG A 43 -17.47 -10.27 -9.29
C ARG A 43 -17.17 -9.77 -7.89
N GLY A 44 -16.34 -8.73 -7.81
CA GLY A 44 -16.09 -8.00 -6.57
C GLY A 44 -17.24 -7.04 -6.27
N ILE A 45 -17.58 -6.90 -5.00
CA ILE A 45 -18.52 -5.90 -4.49
C ILE A 45 -17.77 -5.09 -3.43
N PHE A 46 -17.58 -3.80 -3.70
CA PHE A 46 -16.85 -2.87 -2.86
C PHE A 46 -17.83 -1.80 -2.36
N GLU A 47 -18.27 -1.94 -1.12
CA GLU A 47 -19.12 -0.94 -0.47
C GLU A 47 -18.24 -0.03 0.36
N MET A 48 -18.17 1.25 -0.03
CA MET A 48 -17.36 2.25 0.65
C MET A 48 -18.25 3.23 1.41
N PHE A 49 -17.96 3.44 2.69
CA PHE A 49 -18.50 4.56 3.46
C PHE A 49 -17.36 5.35 4.07
N ARG A 50 -17.05 6.51 3.48
CA ARG A 50 -15.96 7.41 3.92
C ARG A 50 -14.66 6.65 4.19
N GLY A 51 -14.24 5.82 3.23
CA GLY A 51 -13.02 4.99 3.26
C GLY A 51 -13.04 3.74 4.15
N ASN A 52 -14.15 3.48 4.85
CA ASN A 52 -14.39 2.18 5.46
C ASN A 52 -14.98 1.26 4.38
N PHE A 53 -14.27 0.18 4.05
CA PHE A 53 -14.66 -0.73 2.99
C PHE A 53 -15.25 -2.02 3.54
N GLN A 54 -16.41 -2.42 3.02
CA GLN A 54 -16.90 -3.79 3.06
C GLN A 54 -16.71 -4.41 1.68
N VAL A 55 -15.75 -5.33 1.60
CA VAL A 55 -15.43 -6.03 0.37
C VAL A 55 -16.00 -7.44 0.43
N SER A 56 -16.83 -7.80 -0.55
CA SER A 56 -17.42 -9.13 -0.67
C SER A 56 -17.34 -9.66 -2.10
N GLU A 57 -17.55 -10.97 -2.25
CA GLU A 57 -17.39 -11.68 -3.51
C GLU A 57 -18.66 -12.40 -3.91
N GLN A 58 -19.07 -12.23 -5.16
CA GLN A 58 -19.96 -13.15 -5.85
C GLN A 58 -19.13 -14.04 -6.77
N LEU A 59 -18.77 -15.22 -6.27
CA LEU A 59 -17.97 -16.18 -7.02
C LEU A 59 -18.85 -16.96 -8.01
N GLU A 60 -18.51 -16.92 -9.29
CA GLU A 60 -19.22 -17.68 -10.32
C GLU A 60 -18.63 -19.08 -10.44
N GLU A 61 -17.31 -19.18 -10.57
CA GLU A 61 -16.60 -20.44 -10.54
C GLU A 61 -15.17 -20.30 -10.03
N LEU A 62 -14.67 -21.36 -9.39
CA LEU A 62 -13.25 -21.51 -9.06
C LEU A 62 -12.84 -22.96 -9.27
N VAL A 63 -11.97 -23.17 -10.25
CA VAL A 63 -11.64 -24.47 -10.80
C VAL A 63 -10.20 -24.84 -10.50
N ALA A 64 -9.99 -26.01 -9.90
CA ALA A 64 -8.66 -26.61 -9.74
C ALA A 64 -8.07 -27.03 -11.10
N LEU A 65 -6.88 -26.53 -11.42
CA LEU A 65 -6.10 -26.98 -12.58
C LEU A 65 -5.29 -28.21 -12.15
N ARG A 66 -5.87 -29.40 -12.31
CA ARG A 66 -5.37 -30.66 -11.72
C ARG A 66 -4.33 -31.39 -12.58
N LYS A 67 -4.25 -31.09 -13.88
CA LYS A 67 -3.26 -31.67 -14.77
C LYS A 67 -2.03 -30.75 -14.81
N VAL A 68 -0.84 -31.33 -14.80
CA VAL A 68 0.40 -30.59 -15.02
C VAL A 68 1.26 -31.26 -16.09
N GLU A 69 1.89 -30.45 -16.92
CA GLU A 69 2.79 -30.88 -17.99
C GLU A 69 4.10 -30.08 -17.87
N LEU A 70 5.24 -30.78 -17.89
CA LEU A 70 6.55 -30.15 -17.99
C LEU A 70 6.83 -29.82 -19.45
N LEU A 71 6.88 -28.53 -19.78
CA LEU A 71 7.11 -28.05 -21.15
C LEU A 71 8.59 -27.85 -21.44
N ASP A 72 9.34 -27.33 -20.47
CA ASP A 72 10.78 -27.10 -20.58
C ASP A 72 11.43 -27.22 -19.18
N SER A 73 12.68 -27.67 -19.15
CA SER A 73 13.47 -27.78 -17.93
C SER A 73 14.95 -27.61 -18.23
N GLN A 74 15.53 -26.57 -17.66
CA GLN A 74 16.94 -26.20 -17.73
C GLN A 74 17.50 -26.12 -16.30
N SER A 75 18.79 -25.81 -16.15
CA SER A 75 19.45 -25.73 -14.83
C SER A 75 18.93 -24.59 -13.96
N ASP A 76 18.46 -23.51 -14.58
CA ASP A 76 18.05 -22.25 -13.94
C ASP A 76 16.61 -21.83 -14.30
N SER A 77 15.91 -22.61 -15.12
CA SER A 77 14.55 -22.31 -15.52
C SER A 77 13.72 -23.56 -15.81
N VAL A 78 12.42 -23.47 -15.56
CA VAL A 78 11.44 -24.54 -15.73
C VAL A 78 10.16 -23.91 -16.24
N THR A 79 9.52 -24.53 -17.23
CA THR A 79 8.20 -24.12 -17.71
C THR A 79 7.19 -25.25 -17.49
N LEU A 80 6.12 -24.94 -16.76
CA LEU A 80 5.05 -25.87 -16.42
C LEU A 80 3.73 -25.36 -16.99
N LYS A 81 2.93 -26.26 -17.54
CA LYS A 81 1.54 -25.98 -17.92
C LYS A 81 0.60 -26.68 -16.96
N PHE A 82 -0.19 -25.91 -16.24
CA PHE A 82 -1.30 -26.40 -15.42
C PHE A 82 -2.60 -26.28 -16.19
N SER A 83 -3.46 -27.29 -16.15
CA SER A 83 -4.74 -27.22 -16.84
C SER A 83 -5.84 -28.02 -16.16
N ARG A 84 -7.08 -27.67 -16.48
CA ARG A 84 -8.22 -28.57 -16.42
C ARG A 84 -8.70 -28.78 -17.86
N PRO A 85 -8.69 -30.01 -18.38
CA PRO A 85 -9.02 -30.26 -19.78
C PRO A 85 -10.34 -29.63 -20.18
N LEU A 86 -10.35 -28.94 -21.33
CA LEU A 86 -11.51 -28.24 -21.90
C LEU A 86 -12.08 -27.10 -21.05
N THR A 87 -11.39 -26.67 -19.99
CA THR A 87 -11.80 -25.54 -19.15
C THR A 87 -10.79 -24.42 -19.25
N TYR A 88 -9.70 -24.49 -18.48
CA TYR A 88 -8.71 -23.43 -18.34
C TYR A 88 -7.29 -23.97 -18.35
N GLU A 89 -6.34 -23.12 -18.69
CA GLU A 89 -4.91 -23.41 -18.60
C GLU A 89 -4.11 -22.21 -18.11
N LEU A 90 -2.98 -22.50 -17.48
CA LEU A 90 -1.98 -21.53 -17.05
C LEU A 90 -0.60 -22.09 -17.34
N VAL A 91 0.18 -21.33 -18.11
CA VAL A 91 1.61 -21.56 -18.29
C VAL A 91 2.35 -20.74 -17.24
N VAL A 92 3.23 -21.41 -16.50
CA VAL A 92 4.07 -20.82 -15.46
C VAL A 92 5.52 -21.04 -15.85
N ARG A 93 6.22 -19.96 -16.19
CA ARG A 93 7.66 -19.97 -16.39
C ARG A 93 8.34 -19.56 -15.09
N ILE A 94 9.20 -20.41 -14.58
CA ILE A 94 9.93 -20.22 -13.32
C ILE A 94 11.40 -20.10 -13.67
N SER A 95 12.04 -19.01 -13.26
CA SER A 95 13.45 -18.76 -13.58
C SER A 95 14.20 -18.20 -12.39
N VAL A 96 15.51 -18.45 -12.33
CA VAL A 96 16.40 -17.90 -11.33
C VAL A 96 17.03 -16.62 -11.87
N HIS A 97 16.84 -15.50 -11.18
CA HIS A 97 17.46 -14.24 -11.54
C HIS A 97 18.02 -13.57 -10.28
N GLN A 98 19.32 -13.25 -10.29
CA GLN A 98 20.02 -12.66 -9.14
C GLN A 98 19.77 -13.40 -7.82
N GLY A 99 19.69 -14.74 -7.87
CA GLY A 99 19.46 -15.59 -6.69
C GLY A 99 18.01 -15.64 -6.18
N ARG A 100 17.07 -14.96 -6.85
CA ARG A 100 15.63 -14.99 -6.59
C ARG A 100 14.93 -15.92 -7.58
N LEU A 101 13.83 -16.52 -7.17
CA LEU A 101 12.91 -17.21 -8.07
C LEU A 101 11.86 -16.23 -8.59
N ILE A 102 11.68 -16.21 -9.91
CA ILE A 102 10.67 -15.41 -10.60
C ILE A 102 9.72 -16.35 -11.33
N PHE A 103 8.45 -16.31 -10.94
CA PHE A 103 7.33 -16.95 -11.62
C PHE A 103 6.68 -15.93 -12.55
N SER A 104 6.60 -16.25 -13.83
CA SER A 104 5.85 -15.48 -14.83
C SER A 104 4.67 -16.30 -15.31
N PHE A 105 3.51 -15.65 -15.38
CA PHE A 105 2.23 -16.30 -15.64
C PHE A 105 1.71 -15.92 -17.02
N SER A 106 1.16 -16.90 -17.75
CA SER A 106 0.52 -16.64 -19.04
C SER A 106 -0.65 -17.58 -19.25
N THR A 107 -1.77 -17.03 -19.72
CA THR A 107 -2.99 -17.77 -20.03
C THR A 107 -3.61 -17.19 -21.30
N PRO A 108 -4.21 -18.03 -22.17
CA PRO A 108 -5.01 -17.52 -23.29
C PRO A 108 -6.39 -17.01 -22.85
N PHE A 109 -6.82 -17.28 -21.61
CA PHE A 109 -8.15 -16.95 -21.08
C PHE A 109 -8.14 -15.59 -20.38
N LYS A 110 -8.65 -14.56 -21.08
CA LYS A 110 -8.64 -13.17 -20.59
C LYS A 110 -9.70 -12.84 -19.56
N ASP A 111 -10.79 -13.62 -19.51
CA ASP A 111 -11.91 -13.36 -18.60
C ASP A 111 -11.66 -13.91 -17.18
N LEU A 112 -10.57 -14.65 -16.97
CA LEU A 112 -10.19 -15.21 -15.68
C LEU A 112 -9.65 -14.14 -14.73
N ASN A 113 -10.42 -13.86 -13.69
CA ASN A 113 -10.09 -12.83 -12.70
C ASN A 113 -10.06 -13.39 -11.27
N ARG A 114 -10.03 -14.70 -11.07
CA ARG A 114 -9.81 -15.31 -9.74
C ARG A 114 -8.68 -16.31 -9.82
N TRP A 115 -7.61 -16.06 -9.09
CA TRP A 115 -6.43 -16.90 -9.08
C TRP A 115 -6.07 -17.28 -7.66
N ARG A 116 -5.85 -18.58 -7.45
CA ARG A 116 -5.43 -19.12 -6.16
C ARG A 116 -4.16 -19.93 -6.34
N PHE A 117 -3.08 -19.54 -5.66
CA PHE A 117 -1.80 -20.25 -5.63
C PHE A 117 -1.57 -20.88 -4.26
N SER A 118 -0.97 -22.07 -4.23
CA SER A 118 -0.68 -22.82 -3.00
C SER A 118 0.83 -23.04 -2.84
N LEU A 119 1.46 -22.30 -1.95
CA LEU A 119 2.87 -22.47 -1.61
C LEU A 119 3.04 -23.50 -0.50
N ALA A 120 4.14 -24.24 -0.49
CA ALA A 120 4.42 -25.21 0.56
C ALA A 120 4.78 -24.50 1.86
N ALA A 121 4.24 -24.99 2.98
CA ALA A 121 4.53 -24.50 4.33
C ALA A 121 4.90 -25.64 5.28
N GLU A 122 5.53 -25.29 6.40
CA GLU A 122 5.83 -26.19 7.51
C GLU A 122 4.91 -25.89 8.71
N VAL A 123 4.68 -26.87 9.59
CA VAL A 123 3.72 -26.72 10.70
C VAL A 123 4.15 -25.63 11.69
N GLU A 124 5.45 -25.60 12.02
CA GLU A 124 6.03 -24.65 12.98
C GLU A 124 6.46 -23.33 12.34
N GLU A 125 6.20 -23.16 11.04
CA GLU A 125 6.61 -21.96 10.31
C GLU A 125 5.78 -20.74 10.75
N ARG A 126 6.49 -19.68 11.14
CA ARG A 126 5.94 -18.35 11.39
C ARG A 126 6.01 -17.50 10.13
N VAL A 127 5.05 -16.60 9.97
CA VAL A 127 4.91 -15.71 8.80
C VAL A 127 4.71 -14.28 9.29
N TYR A 128 5.35 -13.32 8.63
CA TYR A 128 5.38 -11.89 8.99
C TYR A 128 5.19 -11.03 7.73
N GLY A 129 4.83 -9.76 7.87
CA GLY A 129 4.69 -8.83 6.75
C GLY A 129 3.22 -8.57 6.42
N CYS A 130 2.84 -8.76 5.15
CA CYS A 130 1.57 -8.31 4.58
C CYS A 130 1.35 -6.79 4.71
N GLY A 131 2.43 -6.02 4.59
CA GLY A 131 2.45 -4.59 4.87
C GLY A 131 2.49 -4.27 6.37
N GLU A 132 1.77 -3.23 6.80
CA GLU A 132 1.66 -2.83 8.20
C GLU A 132 0.46 -3.51 8.87
N GLN A 133 0.73 -4.39 9.83
CA GLN A 133 -0.29 -5.18 10.54
C GLN A 133 -0.32 -4.85 12.02
N PHE A 134 -1.46 -4.37 12.52
CA PHE A 134 -1.56 -3.78 13.86
C PHE A 134 -2.01 -4.75 14.96
N SER A 135 -2.66 -5.86 14.59
CA SER A 135 -3.16 -6.83 15.58
C SER A 135 -2.28 -8.06 15.73
N TYR A 136 -1.54 -8.42 14.67
CA TYR A 136 -0.73 -9.63 14.64
C TYR A 136 0.59 -9.37 13.93
N LEU A 137 1.70 -9.63 14.62
CA LEU A 137 3.02 -9.69 13.99
C LEU A 137 3.24 -11.04 13.29
N ASN A 138 3.00 -12.15 14.00
CA ASN A 138 2.98 -13.47 13.38
C ASN A 138 1.59 -13.75 12.81
N LEU A 139 1.52 -13.87 11.49
CA LEU A 139 0.31 -14.01 10.69
C LEU A 139 -0.19 -15.46 10.62
N ARG A 140 0.59 -16.43 11.12
CA ARG A 140 0.22 -17.84 11.01
C ARG A 140 -1.10 -18.15 11.72
N GLY A 141 -1.93 -19.00 11.09
CA GLY A 141 -3.23 -19.40 11.62
C GLY A 141 -4.41 -18.52 11.18
N LYS A 142 -4.17 -17.49 10.36
CA LYS A 142 -5.17 -16.47 9.99
C LYS A 142 -5.17 -16.15 8.50
N LYS A 143 -6.21 -15.43 8.09
CA LYS A 143 -6.37 -14.88 6.73
C LYS A 143 -6.24 -13.37 6.78
N PHE A 144 -5.58 -12.79 5.80
CA PHE A 144 -5.38 -11.35 5.70
C PHE A 144 -5.86 -10.90 4.33
N PRO A 145 -7.08 -10.34 4.25
CA PRO A 145 -7.46 -9.45 3.16
C PRO A 145 -6.46 -8.31 3.02
N LEU A 146 -6.04 -8.04 1.79
CA LEU A 146 -5.06 -7.03 1.43
C LEU A 146 -5.77 -6.01 0.52
N TRP A 147 -6.36 -5.03 1.20
CA TRP A 147 -7.09 -3.92 0.61
C TRP A 147 -6.90 -2.71 1.50
N THR A 148 -6.32 -1.64 0.95
CA THR A 148 -6.08 -0.45 1.74
C THR A 148 -7.41 0.18 2.15
N SER A 149 -7.50 0.68 3.36
CA SER A 149 -8.72 1.32 3.86
C SER A 149 -8.39 2.15 5.08
N GLU A 150 -9.39 2.81 5.65
CA GLU A 150 -9.32 3.17 7.06
C GLU A 150 -8.84 2.00 7.91
N GLN A 151 -8.05 2.33 8.93
CA GLN A 151 -7.49 1.33 9.83
C GLN A 151 -8.53 0.75 10.79
N GLY A 152 -9.58 1.52 11.08
CA GLY A 152 -10.65 1.22 12.02
C GLY A 152 -10.41 1.74 13.45
N VAL A 153 -11.49 2.07 14.14
CA VAL A 153 -11.51 2.61 15.50
C VAL A 153 -11.86 1.49 16.49
N GLY A 154 -10.87 1.06 17.27
CA GLY A 154 -10.99 -0.03 18.24
C GLY A 154 -10.56 -1.40 17.68
N ARG A 155 -10.94 -1.74 16.44
CA ARG A 155 -10.41 -2.88 15.65
C ARG A 155 -10.58 -4.27 16.29
N ASN A 156 -11.48 -4.38 17.26
CA ASN A 156 -11.78 -5.63 17.96
C ASN A 156 -13.27 -5.68 18.27
N LYS A 157 -13.99 -6.56 17.58
CA LYS A 157 -15.45 -6.69 17.67
C LYS A 157 -15.98 -7.01 19.09
N LYS A 158 -15.10 -7.35 20.04
CA LYS A 158 -15.46 -7.61 21.45
C LYS A 158 -15.39 -6.37 22.35
N THR A 159 -14.94 -5.23 21.85
CA THR A 159 -14.79 -4.00 22.65
C THR A 159 -15.90 -3.01 22.34
N LEU A 160 -16.35 -2.27 23.37
CA LEU A 160 -17.42 -1.28 23.25
C LEU A 160 -17.13 -0.21 22.18
N VAL A 161 -15.89 0.29 22.12
CA VAL A 161 -15.48 1.33 21.17
C VAL A 161 -15.69 0.87 19.72
N THR A 162 -15.23 -0.34 19.37
CA THR A 162 -15.44 -0.91 18.04
C THR A 162 -16.92 -1.02 17.69
N TRP A 163 -17.76 -1.48 18.64
CA TRP A 163 -19.21 -1.56 18.42
C TRP A 163 -19.84 -0.18 18.19
N GLN A 164 -19.44 0.84 18.94
CA GLN A 164 -19.95 2.21 18.76
C GLN A 164 -19.55 2.78 17.39
N ALA A 165 -18.30 2.56 16.97
CA ALA A 165 -17.80 3.02 15.67
C ALA A 165 -18.46 2.29 14.49
N ASP A 166 -18.67 0.97 14.62
CA ASP A 166 -19.43 0.17 13.64
C ASP A 166 -20.87 0.69 13.51
N ALA A 167 -21.54 0.96 14.63
CA ALA A 167 -22.93 1.43 14.65
C ALA A 167 -23.10 2.84 14.07
N ALA A 168 -22.08 3.69 14.15
CA ALA A 168 -22.12 5.05 13.65
C ALA A 168 -21.88 5.10 12.12
N GLU A 169 -20.78 4.52 11.65
CA GLU A 169 -20.30 4.71 10.26
C GLU A 169 -19.63 3.45 9.68
N GLY A 170 -19.81 2.27 10.30
CA GLY A 170 -19.08 1.06 9.89
C GLY A 170 -17.57 1.14 10.15
N ALA A 171 -17.14 2.04 11.03
CA ALA A 171 -15.74 2.44 11.20
C ALA A 171 -14.98 1.65 12.29
N GLY A 172 -15.57 0.60 12.87
CA GLY A 172 -14.91 -0.16 13.93
C GLY A 172 -13.73 -0.99 13.44
N GLY A 173 -13.78 -1.41 12.17
CA GLY A 173 -12.75 -2.23 11.52
C GLY A 173 -12.57 -3.61 12.16
N ASP A 174 -11.53 -4.33 11.75
CA ASP A 174 -11.20 -5.67 12.26
C ASP A 174 -9.67 -5.87 12.31
N TYR A 175 -9.22 -7.03 12.77
CA TYR A 175 -7.80 -7.29 13.04
C TYR A 175 -6.87 -7.08 11.84
N PHE A 176 -7.38 -7.23 10.61
CA PHE A 176 -6.63 -7.12 9.36
C PHE A 176 -6.72 -5.74 8.69
N TRP A 177 -7.56 -4.83 9.19
CA TRP A 177 -7.74 -3.51 8.59
C TRP A 177 -6.48 -2.67 8.74
N THR A 178 -6.02 -2.07 7.65
CA THR A 178 -4.80 -1.28 7.58
C THR A 178 -4.84 -0.37 6.34
N PHE A 179 -4.26 0.81 6.45
CA PHE A 179 -4.02 1.73 5.33
C PHE A 179 -2.76 1.38 4.53
N PHE A 180 -2.02 0.34 4.93
CA PHE A 180 -0.83 -0.10 4.19
C PHE A 180 -0.71 -1.62 4.12
N PRO A 181 -1.66 -2.32 3.49
CA PRO A 181 -1.49 -3.73 3.17
C PRO A 181 -0.54 -3.89 1.98
N GLN A 182 0.20 -5.00 1.96
CA GLN A 182 1.07 -5.33 0.83
C GLN A 182 1.00 -6.83 0.55
N THR A 183 1.02 -7.22 -0.72
CA THR A 183 1.05 -8.62 -1.19
C THR A 183 2.42 -9.28 -1.04
N SER A 184 3.12 -8.99 0.07
CA SER A 184 4.44 -9.52 0.40
C SER A 184 4.46 -10.11 1.81
N PHE A 185 5.22 -11.18 2.03
CA PHE A 185 5.42 -11.75 3.36
C PHE A 185 6.80 -12.38 3.51
N VAL A 186 7.25 -12.53 4.75
CA VAL A 186 8.50 -13.18 5.14
C VAL A 186 8.18 -14.37 6.04
N SER A 187 8.79 -15.51 5.75
CA SER A 187 8.68 -16.74 6.51
C SER A 187 9.90 -16.99 7.39
N SER A 188 9.69 -17.61 8.55
CA SER A 188 10.76 -18.15 9.41
C SER A 188 11.67 -19.18 8.72
N ARG A 189 11.28 -19.69 7.55
CA ARG A 189 12.13 -20.49 6.64
C ARG A 189 13.15 -19.65 5.86
N ARG A 190 13.25 -18.33 6.16
CA ARG A 190 14.17 -17.36 5.55
C ARG A 190 13.85 -17.09 4.09
N ILE A 191 12.56 -17.08 3.77
CA ILE A 191 12.01 -16.85 2.44
C ILE A 191 11.14 -15.60 2.51
N TRP A 192 11.34 -14.65 1.61
CA TRP A 192 10.34 -13.62 1.36
C TRP A 192 9.63 -13.91 0.04
N THR A 193 8.35 -13.59 -0.04
CA THR A 193 7.52 -13.76 -1.24
C THR A 193 6.80 -12.45 -1.52
N TYR A 194 6.75 -12.05 -2.79
CA TYR A 194 5.94 -10.94 -3.29
C TYR A 194 5.09 -11.41 -4.46
N LEU A 195 3.79 -11.16 -4.39
CA LEU A 195 2.86 -11.35 -5.50
C LEU A 195 2.64 -10.00 -6.17
N GLU A 196 3.18 -9.80 -7.36
CA GLU A 196 3.16 -8.54 -8.11
C GLU A 196 1.77 -8.31 -8.70
N THR A 197 0.88 -7.78 -7.87
CA THR A 197 -0.50 -7.40 -8.18
C THR A 197 -0.96 -6.32 -7.20
N SER A 198 -1.83 -5.44 -7.66
CA SER A 198 -2.56 -4.49 -6.82
C SER A 198 -4.04 -4.86 -6.65
N ALA A 199 -4.50 -5.92 -7.32
CA ALA A 199 -5.86 -6.41 -7.14
C ALA A 199 -6.11 -6.82 -5.69
N TYR A 200 -7.38 -6.74 -5.26
CA TYR A 200 -7.81 -7.31 -3.99
C TYR A 200 -7.28 -8.74 -3.84
N SER A 201 -6.65 -9.01 -2.70
CA SER A 201 -6.01 -10.29 -2.44
C SER A 201 -6.29 -10.75 -1.02
N ILE A 202 -6.29 -12.07 -0.78
CA ILE A 202 -6.35 -12.67 0.54
C ILE A 202 -5.18 -13.62 0.67
N PHE A 203 -4.30 -13.35 1.63
CA PHE A 203 -3.24 -14.29 2.02
C PHE A 203 -3.71 -15.11 3.21
N ASP A 204 -3.86 -16.41 3.02
CA ASP A 204 -4.37 -17.35 3.99
C ASP A 204 -3.23 -18.26 4.49
N PHE A 205 -2.86 -18.06 5.74
CA PHE A 205 -1.81 -18.77 6.46
C PHE A 205 -2.39 -19.73 7.52
N SER A 206 -3.69 -20.07 7.42
CA SER A 206 -4.38 -20.91 8.40
C SER A 206 -4.05 -22.40 8.28
N GLU A 207 -3.63 -22.84 7.10
CA GLU A 207 -3.35 -24.24 6.80
C GLU A 207 -1.96 -24.67 7.31
N PRO A 208 -1.79 -25.86 7.92
CA PRO A 208 -0.50 -26.28 8.48
C PRO A 208 0.61 -26.55 7.45
N HIS A 209 0.25 -26.96 6.24
CA HIS A 209 1.20 -27.43 5.22
C HIS A 209 1.26 -26.57 3.95
N ARG A 210 0.47 -25.49 3.89
CA ARG A 210 0.44 -24.59 2.74
C ARG A 210 0.04 -23.17 3.12
N HIS A 211 0.54 -22.23 2.33
CA HIS A 211 0.03 -20.85 2.30
C HIS A 211 -0.77 -20.67 1.03
N ILE A 212 -1.97 -20.13 1.14
CA ILE A 212 -2.87 -19.92 0.00
C ILE A 212 -2.89 -18.43 -0.32
N LEU A 213 -2.49 -18.07 -1.54
CA LEU A 213 -2.55 -16.71 -2.05
C LEU A 213 -3.71 -16.62 -3.03
N TYR A 214 -4.78 -15.93 -2.65
CA TYR A 214 -5.95 -15.68 -3.49
C TYR A 214 -5.92 -14.22 -3.97
N THR A 215 -6.15 -14.00 -5.27
CA THR A 215 -6.13 -12.65 -5.85
C THR A 215 -7.17 -12.53 -6.96
N TRP A 216 -7.72 -11.32 -7.11
CA TRP A 216 -8.81 -11.00 -8.03
C TRP A 216 -8.34 -10.52 -9.41
N ASP A 217 -7.09 -10.78 -9.75
CA ASP A 217 -6.54 -10.64 -11.10
C ASP A 217 -5.35 -11.59 -11.29
N LEU A 218 -4.93 -11.88 -12.53
CA LEU A 218 -3.71 -12.64 -12.74
C LEU A 218 -2.50 -11.75 -12.37
N PRO A 219 -1.70 -12.11 -11.35
CA PRO A 219 -0.55 -11.32 -11.00
C PRO A 219 0.46 -11.29 -12.14
N SER A 220 1.17 -10.18 -12.30
CA SER A 220 2.21 -10.05 -13.32
C SER A 220 3.31 -11.09 -13.09
N ARG A 221 3.74 -11.23 -11.83
CA ARG A 221 4.78 -12.17 -11.39
C ARG A 221 4.56 -12.58 -9.94
N MET A 222 5.21 -13.66 -9.54
CA MET A 222 5.49 -13.96 -8.13
C MET A 222 7.00 -14.06 -7.97
N ILE A 223 7.55 -13.32 -7.01
CA ILE A 223 8.99 -13.26 -6.75
C ILE A 223 9.26 -13.84 -5.36
N MET A 224 10.29 -14.66 -5.25
CA MET A 224 10.71 -15.24 -3.97
C MET A 224 12.22 -15.10 -3.78
N GLY A 225 12.65 -14.51 -2.67
CA GLY A 225 14.05 -14.44 -2.26
C GLY A 225 14.35 -15.37 -1.09
N PHE A 226 15.61 -15.79 -0.98
CA PHE A 226 16.06 -16.84 -0.05
C PHE A 226 17.35 -16.39 0.63
N GLY A 227 17.27 -16.12 1.93
CA GLY A 227 18.39 -15.62 2.74
C GLY A 227 19.08 -16.69 3.58
N SER A 228 20.33 -16.41 3.97
CA SER A 228 21.10 -17.30 4.86
C SER A 228 20.73 -17.10 6.34
N SER A 229 20.28 -15.90 6.68
CA SER A 229 19.72 -15.49 7.97
C SER A 229 18.45 -14.66 7.76
N MET A 230 17.68 -14.41 8.82
CA MET A 230 16.53 -13.49 8.72
C MET A 230 16.97 -12.07 8.31
N ALA A 231 18.13 -11.60 8.77
CA ALA A 231 18.65 -10.29 8.39
C ALA A 231 18.96 -10.22 6.88
N ASP A 232 19.60 -11.25 6.32
CA ASP A 232 19.86 -11.30 4.87
C ASP A 232 18.57 -11.41 4.06
N THR A 233 17.59 -12.18 4.54
CA THR A 233 16.27 -12.30 3.89
C THR A 233 15.59 -10.93 3.81
N THR A 234 15.58 -10.18 4.91
CA THR A 234 14.95 -8.85 4.92
C THR A 234 15.77 -7.83 4.14
N ALA A 235 17.11 -7.89 4.17
CA ALA A 235 17.97 -7.03 3.36
C ALA A 235 17.71 -7.22 1.84
N ASP A 236 17.60 -8.48 1.38
CA ASP A 236 17.27 -8.78 -0.02
C ASP A 236 15.87 -8.28 -0.42
N LEU A 237 14.90 -8.36 0.49
CA LEU A 237 13.56 -7.80 0.30
C LEU A 237 13.61 -6.26 0.14
N TYR A 238 14.35 -5.57 1.00
CA TYR A 238 14.53 -4.12 0.90
C TYR A 238 15.25 -3.71 -0.39
N ASP A 239 16.27 -4.47 -0.80
CA ASP A 239 16.98 -4.21 -2.05
C ASP A 239 16.09 -4.42 -3.29
N PHE A 240 15.05 -5.27 -3.18
CA PHE A 240 14.07 -5.42 -4.24
C PHE A 240 13.10 -4.23 -4.31
N PHE A 241 12.52 -3.79 -3.19
CA PHE A 241 11.51 -2.73 -3.19
C PHE A 241 12.08 -1.31 -3.20
N GLY A 242 13.33 -1.13 -2.77
CA GLY A 242 13.95 0.16 -2.54
C GLY A 242 14.16 0.44 -1.06
N ARG A 243 15.19 1.25 -0.77
CA ARG A 243 15.54 1.69 0.59
C ARG A 243 15.15 3.15 0.79
N GLN A 244 14.78 3.49 2.01
CA GLN A 244 14.63 4.89 2.41
C GLN A 244 16.01 5.55 2.50
N GLY A 245 16.05 6.88 2.30
CA GLY A 245 17.23 7.68 2.60
C GLY A 245 17.48 7.80 4.11
N GLU A 246 18.62 8.38 4.47
CA GLU A 246 18.86 8.76 5.87
C GLU A 246 17.89 9.87 6.29
N LEU A 247 17.48 9.87 7.56
CA LEU A 247 16.68 10.97 8.10
C LEU A 247 17.55 12.23 8.17
N PRO A 248 16.98 13.43 7.92
CA PRO A 248 17.70 14.68 8.13
C PRO A 248 18.22 14.80 9.57
N ASP A 249 19.44 15.31 9.74
CA ASP A 249 20.11 15.40 11.07
C ASP A 249 19.24 16.08 12.14
N TRP A 250 18.47 17.09 11.73
CA TRP A 250 17.63 17.86 12.66
C TRP A 250 16.54 17.02 13.33
N CYS A 251 16.16 15.87 12.77
CA CYS A 251 15.21 14.93 13.37
C CYS A 251 15.72 14.36 14.70
N TYR A 252 17.03 14.40 14.95
CA TYR A 252 17.66 13.92 16.18
C TYR A 252 17.80 15.02 17.26
N ASP A 253 17.50 16.29 16.93
CA ASP A 253 17.70 17.43 17.82
C ASP A 253 16.64 17.55 18.93
N GLY A 254 15.54 16.78 18.86
CA GLY A 254 14.48 16.83 19.86
C GLY A 254 13.09 16.46 19.33
N ILE A 255 12.05 16.80 20.12
CA ILE A 255 10.65 16.52 19.76
C ILE A 255 10.15 17.46 18.66
N ILE A 256 9.27 16.94 17.80
CA ILE A 256 8.42 17.75 16.92
C ILE A 256 7.09 17.97 17.64
N LEU A 257 6.80 19.22 18.02
CA LEU A 257 5.57 19.56 18.75
C LEU A 257 4.39 19.68 17.77
N GLY A 258 3.40 18.80 17.89
CA GLY A 258 2.10 18.95 17.21
C GLY A 258 1.28 20.07 17.85
N ILE A 259 1.12 21.20 17.14
CA ILE A 259 0.43 22.39 17.65
C ILE A 259 -0.51 22.94 16.58
N GLN A 260 -1.71 23.33 17.01
CA GLN A 260 -2.67 24.08 16.19
C GLN A 260 -3.03 25.40 16.88
N GLY A 261 -3.53 26.36 16.10
CA GLY A 261 -4.05 27.62 16.63
C GLY A 261 -3.28 28.87 16.23
N GLY A 262 -2.37 28.78 15.26
CA GLY A 262 -1.71 29.95 14.68
C GLY A 262 -0.31 30.23 15.22
N THR A 263 0.33 31.25 14.63
CA THR A 263 1.75 31.55 14.81
C THR A 263 2.14 31.86 16.26
N GLU A 264 1.36 32.67 16.97
CA GLU A 264 1.65 33.06 18.35
C GLU A 264 1.50 31.89 19.32
N VAL A 265 0.49 31.03 19.11
CA VAL A 265 0.27 29.82 19.91
C VAL A 265 1.44 28.85 19.75
N CYS A 266 1.92 28.67 18.50
CA CYS A 266 3.11 27.88 18.21
C CYS A 266 4.34 28.42 18.94
N GLU A 267 4.61 29.73 18.82
CA GLU A 267 5.76 30.37 19.48
C GLU A 267 5.70 30.24 21.01
N THR A 268 4.54 30.49 21.60
CA THR A 268 4.33 30.45 23.06
C THR A 268 4.55 29.04 23.61
N LYS A 269 3.92 28.02 22.99
CA LYS A 269 4.06 26.63 23.43
C LYS A 269 5.48 26.10 23.23
N ARG A 270 6.11 26.43 22.10
CA ARG A 270 7.51 26.08 21.82
C ARG A 270 8.45 26.66 22.87
N LYS A 271 8.32 27.95 23.21
CA LYS A 271 9.12 28.59 24.26
C LYS A 271 8.91 27.96 25.62
N ALA A 272 7.65 27.75 26.02
CA ALA A 272 7.34 27.11 27.30
C ALA A 272 7.97 25.70 27.42
N ALA A 273 7.96 24.91 26.33
CA ALA A 273 8.62 23.61 26.32
C ALA A 273 10.15 23.73 26.48
N GLN A 274 10.79 24.64 25.76
CA GLN A 274 12.23 24.87 25.88
C GLN A 274 12.64 25.43 27.24
N GLU A 275 11.87 26.35 27.81
CA GLU A 275 12.09 26.89 29.16
C GLU A 275 11.98 25.80 30.24
N ALA A 276 11.14 24.79 30.00
CA ALA A 276 11.05 23.58 30.82
C ALA A 276 12.18 22.55 30.56
N GLY A 277 13.11 22.85 29.66
CA GLY A 277 14.26 21.99 29.33
C GLY A 277 13.98 20.91 28.29
N VAL A 278 12.87 20.96 27.56
CA VAL A 278 12.56 20.00 26.49
C VAL A 278 13.37 20.36 25.23
N PRO A 279 14.19 19.44 24.69
CA PRO A 279 14.79 19.61 23.37
C PRO A 279 13.69 19.58 22.31
N VAL A 280 13.57 20.66 21.53
CA VAL A 280 12.56 20.80 20.47
C VAL A 280 13.29 20.93 19.15
N ALA A 281 13.01 20.01 18.21
CA ALA A 281 13.55 20.04 16.85
C ALA A 281 12.63 20.82 15.90
N GLY A 282 11.31 20.79 16.15
CA GLY A 282 10.37 21.43 15.24
C GLY A 282 8.97 21.61 15.80
N ILE A 283 8.16 22.31 15.02
CA ILE A 283 6.71 22.44 15.19
C ILE A 283 6.05 21.80 13.98
N TRP A 284 5.09 20.91 14.22
CA TRP A 284 4.17 20.44 13.20
C TRP A 284 2.80 21.08 13.42
N ALA A 285 2.37 21.85 12.43
CA ALA A 285 1.10 22.59 12.47
C ALA A 285 0.24 22.20 11.27
N GLN A 286 -0.61 21.19 11.47
CA GLN A 286 -1.49 20.69 10.42
C GLN A 286 -2.62 21.65 10.04
N ASP A 287 -2.85 22.74 10.78
CA ASP A 287 -3.82 23.78 10.40
C ASP A 287 -3.17 24.99 9.71
N TRP A 288 -1.95 24.83 9.17
CA TRP A 288 -1.21 25.89 8.45
C TRP A 288 -1.98 26.42 7.24
N GLU A 289 -2.78 25.55 6.62
CA GLU A 289 -3.68 25.84 5.50
C GLU A 289 -5.06 26.39 5.92
N GLY A 290 -5.27 26.55 7.22
CA GLY A 290 -6.52 27.03 7.80
C GLY A 290 -7.44 25.90 8.25
N ILE A 291 -8.62 26.30 8.75
CA ILE A 291 -9.57 25.38 9.39
C ILE A 291 -10.94 25.41 8.74
N ARG A 292 -11.70 24.35 8.97
CA ARG A 292 -13.14 24.23 8.73
C ARG A 292 -13.81 23.66 9.98
N ILE A 293 -14.91 24.26 10.43
CA ILE A 293 -15.68 23.72 11.57
C ILE A 293 -16.77 22.79 11.03
N THR A 294 -16.87 21.60 11.61
CA THR A 294 -17.90 20.57 11.34
C THR A 294 -18.54 20.12 12.65
N SER A 295 -19.60 19.32 12.63
CA SER A 295 -20.17 18.73 13.86
C SER A 295 -19.19 17.78 14.57
N PHE A 296 -18.23 17.19 13.83
CA PHE A 296 -17.12 16.41 14.38
C PHE A 296 -16.08 17.28 15.11
N GLY A 297 -16.09 18.60 14.89
CA GLY A 297 -15.18 19.56 15.47
C GLY A 297 -14.34 20.31 14.42
N GLN A 298 -13.18 20.82 14.85
CA GLN A 298 -12.25 21.53 13.97
C GLN A 298 -11.55 20.55 13.01
N ARG A 299 -11.79 20.71 11.71
CA ARG A 299 -11.13 20.04 10.59
C ARG A 299 -10.18 21.01 9.87
N LEU A 300 -9.41 20.49 8.92
CA LEU A 300 -8.45 21.25 8.11
C LEU A 300 -9.13 21.76 6.84
N ARG A 301 -8.62 22.87 6.29
CA ARG A 301 -9.09 23.43 5.02
C ARG A 301 -8.21 22.90 3.89
N TRP A 302 -8.59 21.79 3.26
CA TRP A 302 -7.78 21.10 2.22
C TRP A 302 -7.59 21.92 0.93
N ASN A 303 -6.77 22.95 1.01
CA ASN A 303 -6.43 23.90 -0.04
C ASN A 303 -5.01 24.42 0.20
N TRP A 304 -4.03 23.53 0.02
CA TRP A 304 -2.59 23.55 0.35
C TRP A 304 -1.84 24.86 0.07
N LEU A 305 -2.22 25.90 0.79
CA LEU A 305 -1.75 27.27 0.71
C LEU A 305 -1.74 27.79 2.14
N TRP A 306 -0.71 28.56 2.49
CA TRP A 306 -0.62 29.18 3.80
C TRP A 306 -1.82 30.11 4.06
N ASP A 307 -2.52 29.89 5.18
CA ASP A 307 -3.57 30.78 5.66
C ASP A 307 -2.97 31.92 6.49
N THR A 308 -2.88 33.12 5.89
CA THR A 308 -2.33 34.32 6.53
C THR A 308 -3.17 34.86 7.69
N GLU A 309 -4.47 34.54 7.76
CA GLU A 309 -5.34 34.96 8.87
C GLU A 309 -5.11 34.05 10.08
N ARG A 310 -5.02 32.73 9.84
CA ARG A 310 -4.75 31.74 10.88
C ARG A 310 -3.31 31.82 11.39
N TYR A 311 -2.36 31.97 10.48
CA TYR A 311 -0.92 31.99 10.75
C TYR A 311 -0.28 33.31 10.28
N PRO A 312 -0.57 34.46 10.92
CA PRO A 312 0.03 35.72 10.50
C PRO A 312 1.56 35.67 10.59
N GLN A 313 2.24 36.25 9.59
CA GLN A 313 3.70 36.37 9.50
C GLN A 313 4.47 35.04 9.52
N LEU A 314 3.85 33.93 9.11
CA LEU A 314 4.51 32.62 9.11
C LEU A 314 5.72 32.59 8.17
N ASP A 315 5.63 33.25 7.03
CA ASP A 315 6.72 33.49 6.07
C ASP A 315 7.97 34.14 6.69
N VAL A 316 7.78 35.03 7.67
CA VAL A 316 8.88 35.64 8.43
C VAL A 316 9.36 34.73 9.57
N LYS A 317 8.43 34.03 10.21
CA LYS A 317 8.71 33.20 11.40
C LYS A 317 9.43 31.90 11.07
N ILE A 318 9.10 31.22 9.98
CA ILE A 318 9.78 29.99 9.57
C ILE A 318 11.30 30.19 9.43
N PRO A 319 11.79 31.19 8.67
CA PRO A 319 13.23 31.48 8.62
C PRO A 319 13.83 31.87 9.96
N GLN A 320 13.09 32.59 10.81
CA GLN A 320 13.53 32.97 12.16
C GLN A 320 13.73 31.74 13.05
N TRP A 321 12.75 30.84 13.08
CA TRP A 321 12.79 29.57 13.80
C TRP A 321 13.91 28.68 13.30
N LYS A 322 14.06 28.55 11.98
CA LYS A 322 15.11 27.74 11.35
C LYS A 322 16.52 28.20 11.74
N ARG A 323 16.77 29.52 11.81
CA ARG A 323 18.04 30.07 12.32
C ARG A 323 18.31 29.73 13.80
N GLY A 324 17.25 29.52 14.57
CA GLY A 324 17.31 29.05 15.96
C GLY A 324 17.28 27.52 16.11
N GLY A 325 17.46 26.76 15.02
CA GLY A 325 17.45 25.29 15.04
C GLY A 325 16.07 24.65 15.02
N ILE A 326 14.99 25.42 14.87
CA ILE A 326 13.61 24.91 14.93
C ILE A 326 13.02 24.82 13.53
N ARG A 327 12.59 23.62 13.16
CA ARG A 327 11.92 23.33 11.88
C ARG A 327 10.41 23.56 11.96
N PHE A 328 9.79 23.83 10.83
CA PHE A 328 8.34 23.94 10.71
C PHE A 328 7.84 22.92 9.70
N LEU A 329 6.83 22.15 10.10
CA LEU A 329 6.22 21.11 9.31
C LEU A 329 4.73 21.38 9.12
N GLY A 330 4.22 21.08 7.92
CA GLY A 330 2.81 21.26 7.57
C GLY A 330 2.06 19.96 7.33
N TYR A 331 1.04 20.03 6.49
CA TYR A 331 0.15 18.94 6.14
C TYR A 331 -0.32 19.08 4.68
N ILE A 332 -0.47 17.95 4.00
CA ILE A 332 -1.07 17.84 2.67
C ILE A 332 -1.65 16.43 2.46
N ASN A 333 -2.70 16.30 1.66
CA ASN A 333 -3.23 15.01 1.21
C ASN A 333 -3.59 15.07 -0.30
N PRO A 334 -4.00 13.99 -0.98
CA PRO A 334 -4.25 13.98 -2.43
C PRO A 334 -5.64 14.48 -2.87
N TYR A 335 -6.37 15.17 -1.98
CA TYR A 335 -7.69 15.75 -2.27
C TYR A 335 -7.63 17.28 -2.28
N VAL A 336 -8.60 17.92 -2.95
CA VAL A 336 -8.75 19.38 -2.97
C VAL A 336 -10.19 19.78 -2.68
N LEU A 337 -10.39 20.68 -1.71
CA LEU A 337 -11.70 21.07 -1.19
C LEU A 337 -12.52 21.83 -2.24
N ARG A 338 -13.75 21.38 -2.52
CA ARG A 338 -14.61 21.85 -3.63
C ARG A 338 -14.72 23.37 -3.79
N ASP A 339 -14.82 24.07 -2.68
CA ASP A 339 -15.16 25.50 -2.68
C ASP A 339 -13.93 26.41 -2.71
N HIS A 340 -12.74 25.87 -3.02
CA HIS A 340 -11.47 26.57 -2.88
C HIS A 340 -10.63 26.57 -4.16
N SER A 341 -9.62 27.45 -4.19
CA SER A 341 -8.85 27.79 -5.39
C SER A 341 -8.20 26.60 -6.08
N LEU A 342 -7.59 25.66 -5.34
CA LEU A 342 -6.92 24.51 -5.95
C LEU A 342 -7.91 23.53 -6.61
N TYR A 343 -9.12 23.40 -6.06
CA TYR A 343 -10.17 22.61 -6.72
C TYR A 343 -10.64 23.29 -8.00
N GLN A 344 -10.86 24.61 -7.99
CA GLN A 344 -11.30 25.34 -9.18
C GLN A 344 -10.26 25.25 -10.30
N GLU A 345 -8.98 25.40 -9.97
CA GLU A 345 -7.89 25.23 -10.93
C GLU A 345 -7.83 23.79 -11.49
N ALA A 346 -7.96 22.78 -10.62
CA ALA A 346 -7.99 21.38 -11.04
C ALA A 346 -9.19 21.07 -11.93
N LEU A 347 -10.34 21.66 -11.63
CA LEU A 347 -11.57 21.53 -12.42
C LEU A 347 -11.40 22.12 -13.82
N GLU A 348 -10.91 23.36 -13.92
CA GLU A 348 -10.67 24.04 -15.20
C GLU A 348 -9.66 23.29 -16.09
N LYS A 349 -8.66 22.65 -15.47
CA LYS A 349 -7.61 21.90 -16.18
C LYS A 349 -7.96 20.43 -16.43
N ALA A 350 -9.13 19.95 -15.99
CA ALA A 350 -9.54 18.55 -16.04
C ALA A 350 -8.51 17.61 -15.37
N PHE A 351 -8.09 17.96 -14.15
CA PHE A 351 -7.13 17.23 -13.33
C PHE A 351 -7.75 16.38 -12.23
N LEU A 352 -9.08 16.43 -12.07
CA LEU A 352 -9.80 15.62 -11.10
C LEU A 352 -10.21 14.28 -11.71
N ALA A 353 -10.23 13.23 -10.89
CA ALA A 353 -10.88 11.98 -11.26
C ALA A 353 -12.37 12.23 -11.52
N LEU A 354 -12.98 11.42 -12.37
CA LEU A 354 -14.38 11.57 -12.77
C LEU A 354 -15.25 10.49 -12.11
N ASN A 355 -16.53 10.77 -11.96
CA ASN A 355 -17.55 9.78 -11.65
C ASN A 355 -18.08 9.12 -12.94
N THR A 356 -18.91 8.10 -12.79
CA THR A 356 -19.51 7.34 -13.92
C THR A 356 -20.43 8.17 -14.82
N GLN A 357 -20.84 9.37 -14.41
CA GLN A 357 -21.63 10.30 -15.21
C GLN A 357 -20.76 11.32 -15.98
N GLY A 358 -19.43 11.25 -15.82
CA GLY A 358 -18.46 12.11 -16.50
C GLY A 358 -18.19 13.46 -15.83
N GLY A 359 -18.78 13.72 -14.65
CA GLY A 359 -18.45 14.89 -13.84
C GLY A 359 -17.31 14.62 -12.86
N PRO A 360 -16.74 15.65 -12.20
CA PRO A 360 -15.75 15.44 -11.14
C PRO A 360 -16.25 14.51 -10.04
N TYR A 361 -15.40 13.59 -9.59
CA TYR A 361 -15.69 12.75 -8.44
C TYR A 361 -15.49 13.56 -7.16
N LEU A 362 -16.57 13.69 -6.39
CA LEU A 362 -16.57 14.34 -5.08
C LEU A 362 -16.76 13.30 -4.00
N VAL A 363 -15.85 13.26 -3.04
CA VAL A 363 -15.94 12.38 -1.86
C VAL A 363 -16.44 13.21 -0.68
N ASP A 364 -17.48 12.72 0.01
CA ASP A 364 -17.95 13.28 1.28
C ASP A 364 -17.04 12.83 2.42
N PHE A 365 -16.43 13.78 3.13
CA PHE A 365 -15.58 13.55 4.31
C PHE A 365 -16.27 13.93 5.63
N GLY A 366 -17.60 14.07 5.61
CA GLY A 366 -18.38 14.48 6.76
C GLY A 366 -18.56 15.99 6.78
N GLU A 367 -19.60 16.46 6.08
CA GLU A 367 -20.03 17.87 5.96
C GLU A 367 -19.18 18.73 5.02
N PHE A 368 -18.28 18.10 4.26
CA PHE A 368 -17.60 18.75 3.15
C PHE A 368 -17.20 17.75 2.07
N GLU A 369 -17.14 18.25 0.85
CA GLU A 369 -16.79 17.47 -0.34
C GLU A 369 -15.43 17.92 -0.88
N ALA A 370 -14.60 16.94 -1.27
CA ALA A 370 -13.33 17.20 -1.92
C ALA A 370 -13.21 16.41 -3.23
N GLY A 371 -12.57 17.04 -4.21
CA GLY A 371 -12.20 16.40 -5.47
C GLY A 371 -10.94 15.55 -5.30
N ILE A 372 -10.88 14.43 -6.02
CA ILE A 372 -9.72 13.55 -6.06
C ILE A 372 -8.78 14.02 -7.17
N VAL A 373 -7.54 14.38 -6.85
CA VAL A 373 -6.56 14.73 -7.89
C VAL A 373 -6.14 13.45 -8.61
N ASP A 374 -6.32 13.41 -9.93
CA ASP A 374 -6.03 12.22 -10.71
C ASP A 374 -4.51 12.04 -10.93
N LEU A 375 -3.86 11.31 -10.02
CA LEU A 375 -2.43 11.02 -10.08
C LEU A 375 -2.02 10.13 -11.28
N THR A 376 -2.99 9.56 -12.03
CA THR A 376 -2.72 8.83 -13.27
C THR A 376 -2.61 9.75 -14.48
N ASN A 377 -3.16 10.96 -14.40
CA ASN A 377 -3.00 11.99 -15.41
C ASN A 377 -1.61 12.65 -15.24
N PRO A 378 -0.65 12.47 -16.18
CA PRO A 378 0.70 12.99 -16.00
C PRO A 378 0.75 14.51 -15.81
N ARG A 379 -0.21 15.25 -16.37
CA ARG A 379 -0.31 16.70 -16.20
C ARG A 379 -0.82 17.09 -14.81
N ALA A 380 -1.81 16.36 -14.27
CA ALA A 380 -2.30 16.56 -12.91
C ALA A 380 -1.23 16.18 -11.87
N PHE A 381 -0.54 15.05 -12.09
CA PHE A 381 0.58 14.62 -11.27
C PHE A 381 1.68 15.69 -11.21
N SER A 382 2.10 16.22 -12.37
CA SER A 382 3.11 17.29 -12.44
C SER A 382 2.62 18.59 -11.80
N TRP A 383 1.34 18.93 -11.95
CA TRP A 383 0.74 20.11 -11.31
C TRP A 383 0.75 19.98 -9.79
N TYR A 384 0.34 18.84 -9.26
CA TYR A 384 0.29 18.61 -7.81
C TYR A 384 1.69 18.56 -7.19
N ARG A 385 2.66 17.96 -7.89
CA ARG A 385 4.07 18.05 -7.53
C ARG A 385 4.56 19.50 -7.50
N GLY A 386 4.10 20.32 -8.44
CA GLY A 386 4.34 21.77 -8.47
C GLY A 386 3.80 22.50 -7.25
N ILE A 387 2.61 22.14 -6.76
CA ILE A 387 2.03 22.68 -5.51
C ILE A 387 2.93 22.35 -4.32
N ILE A 388 3.39 21.09 -4.20
CA ILE A 388 4.30 20.70 -3.11
C ILE A 388 5.57 21.55 -3.14
N LYS A 389 6.19 21.70 -4.32
CA LYS A 389 7.39 22.49 -4.48
C LYS A 389 7.17 23.96 -4.11
N GLN A 390 6.13 24.59 -4.66
CA GLN A 390 5.92 26.03 -4.52
C GLN A 390 5.34 26.40 -3.15
N ASN A 391 4.32 25.69 -2.69
CA ASN A 391 3.53 26.11 -1.54
C ASN A 391 4.05 25.53 -0.21
N LEU A 392 4.82 24.43 -0.27
CA LEU A 392 5.39 23.80 0.93
C LEU A 392 6.91 24.03 0.97
N ILE A 393 7.65 23.51 -0.03
CA ILE A 393 9.12 23.53 0.00
C ILE A 393 9.67 24.96 -0.12
N ASP A 394 9.29 25.69 -1.18
CA ASP A 394 9.77 27.06 -1.44
C ASP A 394 9.25 28.06 -0.40
N PHE A 395 8.09 27.78 0.20
CA PHE A 395 7.57 28.53 1.35
C PHE A 395 8.44 28.35 2.60
N GLY A 396 9.17 27.23 2.71
CA GLY A 396 10.17 26.99 3.74
C GLY A 396 9.86 25.86 4.72
N LEU A 397 8.82 25.04 4.47
CA LEU A 397 8.56 23.85 5.29
C LEU A 397 9.78 22.92 5.24
N SER A 398 10.07 22.29 6.37
CA SER A 398 11.14 21.31 6.52
C SER A 398 10.61 19.87 6.60
N GLY A 399 9.34 19.66 6.27
CA GLY A 399 8.65 18.38 6.28
C GLY A 399 7.14 18.59 6.35
N TRP A 400 6.36 17.53 6.19
CA TRP A 400 4.91 17.55 6.34
C TRP A 400 4.38 16.15 6.58
N MET A 401 3.16 16.08 7.11
CA MET A 401 2.37 14.87 6.98
C MET A 401 1.78 14.82 5.57
N ALA A 402 2.20 13.83 4.79
CA ALA A 402 1.58 13.47 3.51
C ALA A 402 0.52 12.41 3.79
N ASP A 403 -0.70 12.86 4.05
CA ASP A 403 -1.78 12.04 4.61
C ASP A 403 -2.64 11.39 3.52
N PHE A 404 -3.51 10.46 3.93
CA PHE A 404 -4.40 9.67 3.08
C PHE A 404 -3.66 8.83 2.00
N GLY A 405 -4.45 8.27 1.09
CA GLY A 405 -4.02 7.39 0.01
C GLY A 405 -4.95 6.18 -0.12
N GLU A 406 -5.65 5.83 0.95
CA GLU A 406 -6.43 4.62 1.13
C GLU A 406 -7.91 4.72 0.71
N TYR A 407 -8.31 5.83 0.08
CA TYR A 407 -9.72 6.23 -0.10
C TYR A 407 -10.16 6.33 -1.56
N LEU A 408 -9.38 5.84 -2.53
CA LEU A 408 -9.77 5.91 -3.94
C LEU A 408 -11.07 5.10 -4.16
N PRO A 409 -12.20 5.71 -4.53
CA PRO A 409 -13.43 4.97 -4.74
C PRO A 409 -13.30 4.02 -5.94
N THR A 410 -13.82 2.81 -5.83
CA THR A 410 -13.68 1.78 -6.87
C THR A 410 -14.50 2.04 -8.13
N ASP A 411 -15.40 3.02 -8.10
CA ASP A 411 -16.20 3.49 -9.24
C ASP A 411 -15.67 4.80 -9.85
N ALA A 412 -14.50 5.27 -9.41
CA ALA A 412 -13.82 6.40 -10.03
C ALA A 412 -13.35 6.07 -11.45
N VAL A 413 -13.49 7.04 -12.35
CA VAL A 413 -13.00 6.98 -13.73
C VAL A 413 -11.75 7.83 -13.82
N LEU A 414 -10.63 7.18 -14.16
CA LEU A 414 -9.29 7.74 -14.13
C LEU A 414 -8.74 7.93 -15.55
N TYR A 415 -7.88 8.92 -15.74
CA TYR A 415 -7.28 9.29 -17.02
C TYR A 415 -6.51 8.13 -17.66
N GLY A 416 -5.82 7.31 -16.85
CA GLY A 416 -5.07 6.15 -17.32
C GLY A 416 -5.93 5.03 -17.94
N GLY A 417 -7.25 5.06 -17.71
CA GLY A 417 -8.21 4.07 -18.24
C GLY A 417 -8.21 2.72 -17.52
N GLU A 418 -7.28 2.50 -16.60
CA GLU A 418 -7.28 1.34 -15.71
C GLU A 418 -8.44 1.40 -14.70
N SER A 419 -8.94 0.23 -14.29
CA SER A 419 -10.00 0.14 -13.29
C SER A 419 -9.53 0.70 -11.95
N ALA A 420 -10.37 1.53 -11.30
CA ALA A 420 -10.10 2.00 -9.95
C ALA A 420 -10.02 0.84 -8.94
N GLU A 421 -10.66 -0.31 -9.19
CA GLU A 421 -10.49 -1.52 -8.37
C GLU A 421 -9.03 -2.02 -8.34
N LEU A 422 -8.29 -1.86 -9.44
CA LEU A 422 -6.88 -2.25 -9.52
C LEU A 422 -5.96 -1.13 -9.01
N LEU A 423 -6.32 0.13 -9.27
CA LEU A 423 -5.50 1.28 -8.87
C LEU A 423 -5.65 1.67 -7.41
N HIS A 424 -6.72 1.28 -6.73
CA HIS A 424 -6.97 1.61 -5.33
C HIS A 424 -5.78 1.28 -4.42
N ASN A 425 -5.28 0.05 -4.46
CA ASN A 425 -4.11 -0.35 -3.67
C ASN A 425 -2.78 0.25 -4.17
N GLN A 426 -2.73 0.80 -5.39
CA GLN A 426 -1.54 1.51 -5.90
C GLN A 426 -1.52 2.99 -5.49
N TRP A 427 -2.68 3.54 -5.14
CA TRP A 427 -2.86 4.97 -4.88
C TRP A 427 -1.92 5.52 -3.80
N PRO A 428 -1.71 4.83 -2.64
CA PRO A 428 -0.73 5.28 -1.64
C PRO A 428 0.69 5.41 -2.21
N ALA A 429 1.13 4.47 -3.06
CA ALA A 429 2.46 4.51 -3.65
C ALA A 429 2.59 5.59 -4.74
N LEU A 430 1.54 5.83 -5.54
CA LEU A 430 1.49 6.96 -6.49
C LEU A 430 1.56 8.31 -5.75
N TRP A 431 0.86 8.42 -4.61
CA TRP A 431 0.90 9.60 -3.77
C TRP A 431 2.29 9.82 -3.14
N ALA A 432 2.88 8.75 -2.59
CA ALA A 432 4.24 8.78 -2.07
C ALA A 432 5.27 9.20 -3.15
N ARG A 433 5.13 8.68 -4.39
CA ARG A 433 5.98 9.08 -5.52
C ARG A 433 5.86 10.56 -5.83
N CYS A 434 4.66 11.13 -5.80
CA CYS A 434 4.45 12.56 -6.03
C CYS A 434 5.24 13.43 -5.02
N ASN A 435 5.21 13.05 -3.75
CA ASN A 435 5.98 13.73 -2.69
C ASN A 435 7.49 13.53 -2.87
N TYR A 436 7.93 12.30 -3.10
CA TYR A 436 9.34 11.97 -3.30
C TYR A 436 9.94 12.75 -4.47
N GLU A 437 9.28 12.75 -5.63
CA GLU A 437 9.76 13.48 -6.82
C GLU A 437 9.75 15.00 -6.59
N ALA A 438 8.82 15.55 -5.79
CA ALA A 438 8.85 16.97 -5.42
C ALA A 438 10.12 17.33 -4.64
N ILE A 439 10.49 16.50 -3.67
CA ILE A 439 11.68 16.65 -2.82
C ILE A 439 12.95 16.46 -3.65
N GLU A 440 12.99 15.45 -4.53
CA GLU A 440 14.11 15.18 -5.43
C GLU A 440 14.35 16.34 -6.39
N GLU A 441 13.32 16.82 -7.09
CA GLU A 441 13.44 17.95 -8.01
C GLU A 441 13.82 19.27 -7.32
N ALA A 442 13.49 19.42 -6.04
CA ALA A 442 13.91 20.56 -5.22
C ALA A 442 15.35 20.40 -4.67
N GLY A 443 15.99 19.24 -4.85
CA GLY A 443 17.32 18.94 -4.32
C GLY A 443 17.35 18.85 -2.80
N LYS A 444 16.31 18.24 -2.19
CA LYS A 444 16.07 18.24 -0.74
C LYS A 444 16.08 16.88 -0.04
N GLN A 445 16.55 15.81 -0.69
CA GLN A 445 16.49 14.41 -0.21
C GLN A 445 17.23 14.09 1.10
N GLY A 446 18.00 15.02 1.68
CA GLY A 446 18.60 14.89 3.02
C GLY A 446 18.22 16.03 3.99
N ASP A 447 17.37 16.96 3.52
CA ASP A 447 16.91 18.12 4.29
C ASP A 447 15.43 17.98 4.71
N LEU A 448 14.64 17.22 3.95
CA LEU A 448 13.18 17.04 4.02
C LEU A 448 12.77 15.59 4.17
#